data_AF-A0A260ZAV4-F1
#
_entry.id   AF-A0A260ZAV4-F1
#
_cell.length_a   1.000
_cell.length_b   1.000
_cell.length_c   1.000
_cell.angle_alpha   90.00
_cell.angle_beta   90.00
_cell.angle_gamma   90.00
#
_symmetry.space_group_name_H-M   'P 1'
#
loop_
_entity.id
_entity.type
_entity.pdbx_description
1 polymer ?
#
loop_
_entity_poly.entity_id
_entity_poly.type
_entity_poly.pdbx_seq_one_letter_code
_entity_poly.pdbx_strand_id
1 'polypeptide(L)'
;MFEEKLLVSVATVLSGLAIAACLIVVPSLYNTIDEIHNEVLDGVRLFRVETDSAWTEMMDVQVLVTPPTKPRVNPFNSVFRQKRQTFSGLPAWCQCEPKKPTCPPGPPGPPGPAGQPDVFRERVYLFEQLVA
;
A
#
# COMPACT_ATOMS: atom_id res chain seq x y z
N MET A 1 -8.42 7.09 59.82
CA MET A 1 -9.64 6.51 59.21
C MET A 1 -10.30 7.40 58.15
N PHE A 2 -10.21 8.74 58.22
CA PHE A 2 -10.89 9.63 57.25
C PHE A 2 -10.06 9.86 55.98
N GLU A 3 -8.74 10.00 56.10
CA GLU A 3 -7.82 10.25 54.96
C GLU A 3 -7.80 9.09 53.96
N GLU A 4 -7.72 7.85 54.44
CA GLU A 4 -7.76 6.66 53.59
C GLU A 4 -9.11 6.47 52.86
N LYS A 5 -10.24 6.85 53.49
CA LYS A 5 -11.54 6.84 52.80
C LYS A 5 -11.63 7.93 51.73
N LEU A 6 -11.04 9.09 51.96
CA LEU A 6 -11.00 10.20 51.02
C LEU A 6 -10.19 9.83 49.77
N LEU A 7 -9.01 9.23 49.94
CA LEU A 7 -8.17 8.75 48.83
C LEU A 7 -8.90 7.72 47.96
N VAL A 8 -9.54 6.72 48.58
CA VAL A 8 -10.30 5.69 47.85
C VAL A 8 -11.50 6.29 47.12
N SER A 9 -12.20 7.25 47.72
CA SER A 9 -13.32 7.93 47.04
C SER A 9 -12.88 8.75 45.82
N VAL A 10 -11.74 9.44 45.91
CA VAL A 10 -11.24 10.25 44.80
C VAL A 10 -10.78 9.36 43.66
N ALA A 11 -10.07 8.27 43.96
CA ALA A 11 -9.59 7.32 42.95
C ALA A 11 -10.75 6.64 42.18
N THR A 12 -11.80 6.25 42.90
CA THR A 12 -12.99 5.62 42.28
C THR A 12 -13.78 6.61 41.42
N VAL A 13 -13.92 7.86 41.85
CA VAL A 13 -14.58 8.90 41.04
C VAL A 13 -13.76 9.24 39.80
N LEU A 14 -12.44 9.38 39.91
CA LEU A 14 -11.56 9.69 38.79
C LEU A 14 -11.58 8.59 37.73
N SER A 15 -11.48 7.33 38.15
CA SER A 15 -11.55 6.18 37.23
C SER A 15 -12.93 6.07 36.57
N GLY A 16 -14.01 6.30 37.31
CA GLY A 16 -15.36 6.37 36.76
C GLY A 16 -15.52 7.47 35.70
N LEU A 17 -14.96 8.66 35.96
CA LEU A 17 -14.94 9.77 35.00
C LEU A 17 -14.12 9.44 33.75
N ALA A 18 -12.97 8.77 33.90
CA ALA A 18 -12.16 8.35 32.77
C ALA A 18 -12.93 7.35 31.87
N ILE A 19 -13.61 6.36 32.45
CA ILE A 19 -14.44 5.41 31.70
C ILE A 19 -15.60 6.14 31.01
N ALA A 20 -16.27 7.05 31.71
CA ALA A 20 -17.36 7.85 31.12
C ALA A 20 -16.87 8.71 29.94
N ALA A 21 -15.69 9.31 30.05
CA ALA A 21 -15.07 10.05 28.95
C ALA A 21 -14.81 9.15 27.74
N CYS A 22 -14.26 7.94 27.95
CA CYS A 22 -14.07 6.96 26.88
C CYS A 22 -15.38 6.59 26.18
N LEU A 23 -16.47 6.38 26.94
CA LEU A 23 -17.78 6.05 26.39
C LEU A 23 -18.39 7.18 25.53
N ILE A 24 -18.01 8.44 25.77
CA ILE A 24 -18.46 9.59 24.98
C ILE A 24 -17.57 9.81 23.75
N VAL A 25 -16.26 9.65 23.89
CA VAL A 25 -15.29 9.89 22.81
C VAL A 25 -15.38 8.82 21.71
N VAL A 26 -15.59 7.56 22.07
CA VAL A 26 -15.64 6.45 21.10
C VAL A 26 -16.75 6.64 20.05
N PRO A 27 -18.01 6.94 20.40
CA PRO A 27 -19.05 7.24 19.42
C PRO A 27 -18.73 8.44 18.54
N SER A 28 -18.13 9.50 19.10
CA SER A 28 -17.71 10.68 18.35
C SER A 28 -16.68 10.30 17.27
N LEU A 29 -15.66 9.53 17.62
CA LEU A 29 -14.65 9.05 16.68
C LEU A 29 -15.26 8.16 15.59
N TYR A 30 -16.22 7.30 15.93
CA TYR A 30 -16.91 6.48 14.93
C TYR A 30 -17.64 7.32 13.88
N ASN A 31 -18.35 8.37 14.31
CA ASN A 31 -19.03 9.27 13.38
C ASN A 31 -18.03 10.01 12.47
N THR A 32 -16.92 10.49 13.04
CA THR A 32 -15.86 11.14 12.24
C THR A 32 -15.21 10.19 11.24
N ILE A 33 -14.97 8.93 11.61
CA ILE A 33 -14.42 7.93 10.70
C ILE A 33 -15.37 7.66 9.54
N ASP A 34 -16.67 7.54 9.80
CA ASP A 34 -17.67 7.30 8.76
C ASP A 34 -17.75 8.48 7.78
N GLU A 35 -17.74 9.70 8.29
CA GLU A 35 -17.72 10.93 7.48
C GLU A 35 -16.50 10.99 6.57
N ILE A 36 -15.29 10.81 7.13
CA ILE A 36 -14.03 10.82 6.36
C ILE A 36 -14.00 9.67 5.36
N HIS A 37 -14.52 8.49 5.72
CA HIS A 37 -14.57 7.34 4.83
C HIS A 37 -15.40 7.66 3.57
N ASN A 38 -16.57 8.26 3.77
CA ASN A 38 -17.45 8.66 2.67
C ASN A 38 -16.82 9.77 1.82
N GLU A 39 -16.20 10.77 2.44
CA GLU A 39 -15.50 11.85 1.72
C GLU A 39 -14.36 11.31 0.84
N VAL A 40 -13.53 10.41 1.37
CA VAL A 40 -12.43 9.80 0.61
C VAL A 40 -12.94 8.96 -0.55
N LEU A 41 -14.00 8.16 -0.33
CA LEU A 41 -14.59 7.35 -1.40
C LEU A 41 -15.14 8.23 -2.53
N ASP A 42 -15.82 9.32 -2.19
CA ASP A 42 -16.35 10.26 -3.17
C ASP A 42 -15.24 11.04 -3.88
N GLY A 43 -14.19 11.44 -3.16
CA GLY A 43 -12.99 12.03 -3.75
C GLY A 43 -12.33 11.11 -4.78
N VAL A 44 -12.10 9.83 -4.44
CA VAL A 44 -11.51 8.85 -5.36
C VAL A 44 -12.39 8.62 -6.58
N ARG A 45 -13.72 8.58 -6.41
CA ARG A 45 -14.67 8.48 -7.53
C ARG A 45 -14.55 9.67 -8.46
N LEU A 46 -14.51 10.90 -7.91
CA LEU A 46 -14.36 12.12 -8.69
C LEU A 46 -13.03 12.13 -9.47
N PHE A 47 -11.92 11.83 -8.80
CA PHE A 47 -10.60 11.75 -9.44
C PHE A 47 -10.56 10.72 -10.57
N ARG A 48 -11.22 9.56 -10.38
CA ARG A 48 -11.30 8.53 -11.41
C ARG A 48 -12.07 9.03 -12.63
N VAL A 49 -13.22 9.68 -12.45
CA VAL A 49 -14.03 10.23 -13.54
C VAL A 49 -13.23 11.27 -14.32
N GLU A 50 -12.57 12.20 -13.61
CA GLU A 50 -11.77 13.26 -14.23
C GLU A 50 -10.53 12.72 -14.96
N THR A 51 -9.89 11.68 -14.41
CA THR A 51 -8.72 11.06 -15.05
C THR A 51 -9.12 10.24 -16.28
N ASP A 52 -10.25 9.53 -16.22
CA ASP A 52 -10.75 8.68 -17.33
C ASP A 52 -11.23 9.53 -18.51
N SER A 53 -11.86 10.68 -18.24
CA SER A 53 -12.22 11.65 -19.28
C SER A 53 -10.98 12.25 -19.94
N ALA A 54 -9.99 12.70 -19.16
CA ALA A 54 -8.73 13.22 -19.68
C ALA A 54 -7.93 12.17 -20.46
N TRP A 55 -7.94 10.90 -20.02
CA TRP A 55 -7.32 9.79 -20.75
C TRP A 55 -8.01 9.53 -22.10
N THR A 56 -9.34 9.58 -22.12
CA THR A 56 -10.12 9.40 -23.35
C THR A 56 -9.83 10.52 -24.35
N GLU A 57 -9.74 11.77 -23.89
CA GLU A 57 -9.37 12.91 -24.73
C GLU A 57 -7.94 12.80 -25.27
N MET A 58 -6.97 12.41 -24.43
CA MET A 58 -5.59 12.15 -24.87
C MET A 58 -5.52 11.06 -25.94
N MET A 59 -6.32 10.00 -25.80
CA MET A 59 -6.37 8.90 -26.77
C MET A 59 -6.98 9.35 -28.11
N ASP A 60 -7.99 10.21 -28.10
CA ASP A 60 -8.62 10.72 -29.32
C ASP A 60 -7.65 11.62 -30.13
N VAL A 61 -6.82 12.41 -29.45
CA VAL A 61 -5.76 13.20 -30.10
C VAL A 61 -4.71 12.30 -30.77
N GLN A 62 -4.36 11.15 -30.18
CA GLN A 62 -3.47 10.17 -30.82
C GLN A 62 -4.10 9.54 -32.08
N VAL A 63 -5.43 9.39 -32.12
CA VAL A 63 -6.15 8.88 -33.30
C VAL A 63 -6.14 9.92 -34.44
N LEU A 64 -6.23 11.21 -34.15
CA LEU A 64 -6.25 12.28 -35.15
C LEU A 64 -4.87 12.58 -35.78
N VAL A 65 -3.77 12.32 -35.07
CA VAL A 65 -2.39 12.56 -35.56
C VAL A 65 -1.83 11.36 -36.36
N THR A 66 -2.58 10.25 -36.48
CA THR A 66 -2.14 9.07 -37.22
C THR A 66 -2.56 9.17 -38.71
N PRO A 67 -1.64 9.22 -39.68
CA PRO A 67 -1.97 9.35 -41.10
C PRO A 67 -2.76 8.12 -41.63
N PRO A 68 -3.72 8.32 -42.55
CA PRO A 68 -4.80 7.38 -42.89
C PRO A 68 -4.40 6.10 -43.64
N THR A 69 -3.12 5.88 -43.96
CA THR A 69 -2.64 4.77 -44.80
C THR A 69 -2.05 3.58 -44.04
N LYS A 70 -2.23 3.49 -42.70
CA LYS A 70 -1.75 2.35 -41.91
C LYS A 70 -2.92 1.66 -41.21
N PRO A 71 -3.01 0.30 -41.26
CA PRO A 71 -4.05 -0.43 -40.53
C PRO A 71 -4.00 -0.07 -39.04
N ARG A 72 -5.18 -0.06 -38.39
CA ARG A 72 -5.35 0.29 -36.97
C ARG A 72 -4.56 -0.67 -36.07
N VAL A 73 -3.30 -0.36 -35.81
CA VAL A 73 -2.46 -1.10 -34.85
C VAL A 73 -2.55 -0.37 -33.52
N ASN A 74 -2.93 -1.10 -32.46
CA ASN A 74 -3.01 -0.56 -31.10
C ASN A 74 -1.66 0.12 -30.73
N PRO A 75 -1.64 1.43 -30.39
CA PRO A 75 -0.41 2.16 -30.09
C PRO A 75 0.34 1.62 -28.88
N PHE A 76 -0.30 0.79 -28.03
CA PHE A 76 0.31 0.12 -26.89
C PHE A 76 0.95 -1.25 -27.20
N ASN A 77 0.98 -1.69 -28.47
CA ASN A 77 1.72 -2.92 -28.85
C ASN A 77 3.23 -2.82 -28.60
N SER A 78 3.79 -1.62 -28.43
CA SER A 78 5.18 -1.42 -28.02
C SER A 78 5.38 -1.51 -26.51
N VAL A 79 4.34 -1.26 -25.72
CA VAL A 79 4.36 -1.30 -24.25
C VAL A 79 4.11 -2.72 -23.74
N PHE A 80 3.20 -3.47 -24.38
CA PHE A 80 3.08 -4.91 -24.17
C PHE A 80 4.14 -5.63 -25.01
N ARG A 81 5.27 -5.96 -24.38
CA ARG A 81 6.40 -6.66 -24.99
C ARG A 81 5.94 -7.82 -25.91
N GLN A 82 5.91 -7.57 -27.22
CA GLN A 82 5.68 -8.63 -28.20
C GLN A 82 6.79 -9.68 -28.09
N LYS A 83 6.40 -10.95 -27.92
CA LYS A 83 7.34 -12.08 -27.89
C LYS A 83 7.97 -12.17 -29.29
N ARG A 84 9.28 -11.94 -29.39
CA ARG A 84 10.10 -12.00 -30.63
C ARG A 84 10.21 -13.41 -31.25
N GLN A 85 9.21 -14.26 -31.06
CA GLN A 85 9.19 -15.66 -31.50
C GLN A 85 8.19 -15.85 -32.65
N THR A 86 7.94 -14.82 -33.45
CA THR A 86 7.28 -14.97 -34.76
C THR A 86 8.32 -15.51 -35.74
N PHE A 87 8.59 -16.81 -35.65
CA PHE A 87 9.54 -17.54 -36.51
C PHE A 87 9.04 -17.70 -37.96
N SER A 88 7.84 -17.20 -38.27
CA SER A 88 7.16 -17.37 -39.56
C SER A 88 7.69 -16.50 -40.71
N GLY A 89 8.73 -15.69 -40.49
CA GLY A 89 9.26 -14.75 -41.49
C GLY A 89 10.79 -14.67 -41.61
N LEU A 90 11.55 -15.60 -41.01
CA LEU A 90 13.01 -15.56 -41.02
C LEU A 90 13.62 -16.51 -42.08
N PRO A 91 14.67 -16.08 -42.81
CA PRO A 91 15.38 -16.94 -43.76
C PRO A 91 15.97 -18.20 -43.11
N ALA A 92 16.09 -19.28 -43.88
CA ALA A 92 16.57 -20.59 -43.41
C ALA A 92 17.99 -20.61 -42.79
N TRP A 93 18.77 -19.53 -42.95
CA TRP A 93 20.11 -19.39 -42.39
C TRP A 93 20.15 -18.71 -41.01
N CYS A 94 19.01 -18.29 -40.46
CA CYS A 94 18.97 -17.55 -39.20
C CYS A 94 18.89 -18.50 -37.99
N GLN A 95 20.03 -18.69 -37.30
CA GLN A 95 20.09 -19.47 -36.07
C GLN A 95 19.53 -18.65 -34.88
N CYS A 96 18.23 -18.78 -34.63
CA CYS A 96 17.50 -17.97 -33.63
C CYS A 96 17.75 -18.41 -32.17
N GLU A 97 18.39 -19.55 -31.95
CA GLU A 97 18.63 -20.07 -30.61
C GLU A 97 20.11 -19.91 -30.25
N PRO A 98 20.49 -18.91 -29.43
CA PRO A 98 21.85 -18.82 -28.92
C PRO A 98 22.14 -20.03 -28.04
N LYS A 99 23.25 -20.73 -28.31
CA LYS A 99 23.70 -21.89 -27.53
C LYS A 99 23.85 -21.47 -26.07
N LYS A 100 22.94 -21.93 -25.20
CA LYS A 100 22.95 -21.62 -23.76
C LYS A 100 24.25 -22.16 -23.15
N PRO A 101 25.16 -21.30 -22.65
CA PRO A 101 26.26 -21.80 -21.84
C PRO A 101 25.69 -22.31 -20.51
N THR A 102 25.95 -23.56 -20.17
CA THR A 102 25.70 -24.11 -18.82
C THR A 102 26.74 -23.54 -17.87
N CYS A 103 26.40 -22.45 -17.18
CA CYS A 103 27.20 -21.91 -16.09
C CYS A 103 26.77 -22.54 -14.75
N PRO A 104 27.71 -22.89 -13.86
CA PRO A 104 27.37 -23.37 -12.54
C PRO A 104 26.71 -22.25 -11.69
N PRO A 105 25.83 -22.61 -10.72
CA PRO A 105 25.30 -21.65 -9.76
C PRO A 105 26.42 -20.93 -9.00
N GLY A 106 26.24 -19.64 -8.73
CA GLY A 106 27.15 -18.88 -7.88
C GLY A 106 27.16 -19.39 -6.43
N PRO A 107 28.19 -19.05 -5.64
CA PRO A 107 28.27 -19.45 -4.24
C PRO A 107 27.15 -18.81 -3.40
N PRO A 108 26.72 -19.45 -2.30
CA PRO A 108 25.79 -18.87 -1.34
C PRO A 108 26.31 -17.54 -0.78
N GLY A 109 25.41 -16.58 -0.56
CA GLY A 109 25.75 -15.30 0.07
C GLY A 109 26.18 -15.48 1.54
N PRO A 110 26.88 -14.47 2.11
CA PRO A 110 27.26 -14.49 3.51
C PRO A 110 26.03 -14.47 4.45
N PRO A 111 26.14 -15.02 5.67
CA PRO A 111 25.09 -14.91 6.68
C PRO A 111 24.71 -13.45 6.97
N GLY A 112 23.43 -13.20 7.20
CA GLY A 112 22.94 -11.88 7.61
C GLY A 112 23.49 -11.46 8.98
N PRO A 113 23.48 -10.16 9.30
CA PRO A 113 23.85 -9.67 10.62
C PRO A 113 22.90 -10.19 11.71
N ALA A 114 23.40 -10.29 12.94
CA ALA A 114 22.60 -10.70 14.10
C ALA A 114 21.46 -9.71 14.37
N GLY A 115 20.30 -10.24 14.79
CA GLY A 115 19.15 -9.43 15.19
C GLY A 115 19.45 -8.59 16.45
N GLN A 116 18.81 -7.43 16.56
CA GLN A 116 18.92 -6.58 17.74
C GLN A 116 18.28 -7.23 18.97
N PRO A 117 18.82 -7.00 20.18
CA PRO A 117 18.24 -7.49 21.42
C PRO A 117 16.86 -6.86 21.70
N ASP A 118 16.02 -7.66 22.36
CA ASP A 118 14.59 -7.41 22.54
C ASP A 118 14.32 -6.32 23.60
N VAL A 119 14.11 -5.08 23.14
CA VAL A 119 13.89 -3.88 23.98
C VAL A 119 12.53 -3.91 24.71
N PHE A 120 11.68 -4.90 24.40
CA PHE A 120 10.33 -5.02 24.98
C PHE A 120 10.32 -5.37 26.46
N ARG A 121 11.37 -6.02 26.99
CA ARG A 121 11.37 -6.41 28.41
C ARG A 121 11.61 -5.25 29.37
N GLU A 122 12.27 -4.19 28.92
CA GLU A 122 12.66 -3.07 29.78
C GLU A 122 11.53 -2.05 29.98
N ARG A 123 10.65 -1.88 28.99
CA ARG A 123 9.48 -0.99 29.10
C ARG A 123 8.34 -1.55 29.95
N VAL A 124 8.21 -2.87 30.06
CA VAL A 124 7.16 -3.51 30.86
C VAL A 124 7.42 -3.29 32.35
N TYR A 125 8.67 -3.41 32.82
CA TYR A 125 9.01 -3.12 34.22
C TYR A 125 8.79 -1.66 34.59
N LEU A 126 9.08 -0.72 33.68
CA LEU A 126 8.90 0.71 33.92
C LEU A 126 7.42 1.12 33.97
N PHE A 127 6.53 0.40 33.28
CA PHE A 127 5.09 0.64 33.32
C PHE A 127 4.44 0.06 34.58
N GLU A 128 4.84 -1.14 35.02
CA GLU A 128 4.36 -1.76 36.27
C GLU A 128 4.71 -0.93 37.52
N GLN A 129 5.86 -0.27 37.51
CA GLN A 129 6.34 0.54 38.66
C GLN A 129 5.73 1.95 38.73
N LEU A 130 5.01 2.37 37.69
CA LEU A 130 4.36 3.68 37.60
C LEU A 130 2.85 3.61 37.89
N VAL A 131 2.28 2.40 37.95
CA VAL A 131 0.84 2.13 38.16
C VAL A 131 0.57 1.50 39.54
N ALA A 132 1.58 0.95 40.22
CA ALA A 132 1.53 0.49 41.60
C ALA A 132 1.96 1.58 42.60
#